data_AF-A0AA35ZPH3-F1
#
_entry.id   AF-A0AA35ZPH3-F1
#
_cell.length_a   1.000
_cell.length_b   1.000
_cell.length_c   1.000
_cell.angle_alpha   90.00
_cell.angle_beta   90.00
_cell.angle_gamma   90.00
#
_symmetry.space_group_name_H-M   'P 1'
#
loop_
_entity.id
_entity.type
_entity.pdbx_description
1 polymer ?
#
loop_
_entity_poly.entity_id
_entity_poly.type
_entity_poly.pdbx_seq_one_letter_code
_entity_poly.pdbx_strand_id
1 'polypeptide(L)'
;MKSTAGAWNNIANIEKELVKMGIPTTDVIKKHEVSNRNSWTCSLTGDGSYQVCALRQVLDVNNSIDERKLWWIKEVPIKVTCFVWRAKLGRIPTTSALSTRGISLPSTSCCQCGHNDENDIHVLVQCPFAKTVLKEIFHWCQIVLVDFQSVNEVLDYASNWGNCPKKKRRLMAIRYGTLWSIWKTRNERVFNNRKMCATKVVDIIILSTFLWFKDRNGKMMSYGQNGFHIHLAACNEGFKALHLIAILHFLSCLEKFSVIIEIELYSYVLHTNQSDQSISLRTADTIGA
;
A
#
# COMPACT_ATOMS: atom_id res chain seq x y z
N MET A 1 -5.90 -38.84 12.80
CA MET A 1 -5.00 -38.33 11.74
C MET A 1 -4.55 -39.51 10.89
N LYS A 2 -4.66 -39.43 9.55
CA LYS A 2 -4.20 -40.49 8.65
C LYS A 2 -2.68 -40.35 8.46
N SER A 3 -1.91 -41.27 9.06
CA SER A 3 -0.50 -41.47 8.69
C SER A 3 -0.48 -42.00 7.26
N THR A 4 0.12 -41.24 6.34
CA THR A 4 0.38 -41.73 4.99
C THR A 4 1.79 -42.28 5.00
N ALA A 5 1.92 -43.60 4.83
CA ALA A 5 3.21 -44.24 4.57
C ALA A 5 3.64 -43.90 3.14
N GLY A 6 4.15 -42.68 2.96
CA GLY A 6 4.67 -42.19 1.68
C GLY A 6 6.17 -42.46 1.58
N ALA A 7 6.62 -43.07 0.48
CA ALA A 7 8.02 -43.07 0.11
C ALA A 7 8.47 -41.62 -0.15
N TRP A 8 9.57 -41.21 0.48
CA TRP A 8 10.12 -39.86 0.42
C TRP A 8 10.78 -39.58 -0.94
N ASN A 9 9.97 -39.38 -1.97
CA ASN A 9 10.46 -39.20 -3.34
C ASN A 9 10.89 -37.76 -3.63
N ASN A 10 11.67 -37.09 -2.77
CA ASN A 10 12.38 -35.82 -3.11
C ASN A 10 13.30 -35.21 -2.01
N ILE A 11 13.99 -36.03 -1.21
CA ILE A 11 14.74 -35.53 -0.04
C ILE A 11 15.80 -34.47 -0.40
N ALA A 12 16.53 -34.66 -1.50
CA ALA A 12 17.55 -33.73 -1.96
C ALA A 12 17.01 -32.32 -2.30
N ASN A 13 15.73 -32.21 -2.68
CA ASN A 13 15.11 -30.92 -2.98
C ASN A 13 14.61 -30.24 -1.69
N ILE A 14 14.14 -31.04 -0.72
CA ILE A 14 13.75 -30.57 0.62
C ILE A 14 14.97 -30.02 1.37
N GLU A 15 16.12 -30.71 1.29
CA GLU A 15 17.40 -30.24 1.83
C GLU A 15 17.76 -28.84 1.35
N LYS A 16 17.65 -28.58 0.04
CA LYS A 16 17.93 -27.26 -0.54
C LYS A 16 16.99 -26.18 -0.01
N GLU A 17 15.70 -26.50 0.16
CA GLU A 17 14.72 -25.53 0.66
C GLU A 17 14.88 -25.27 2.17
N LEU A 18 15.19 -26.29 2.98
CA LEU A 18 15.46 -26.13 4.42
C LEU A 18 16.70 -25.28 4.67
N VAL A 19 17.76 -25.51 3.90
CA VAL A 19 19.00 -24.71 3.96
C VAL A 19 18.72 -23.25 3.57
N LYS A 20 17.90 -22.99 2.54
CA LYS A 20 17.47 -21.62 2.18
C LYS A 20 16.70 -20.92 3.31
N MET A 21 15.99 -21.67 4.14
CA MET A 21 15.23 -21.15 5.29
C MET A 21 16.08 -21.06 6.57
N GLY A 22 17.39 -21.36 6.51
CA GLY A 22 18.28 -21.33 7.67
C GLY A 22 18.05 -22.45 8.67
N ILE A 23 17.36 -23.52 8.27
CA ILE A 23 17.07 -24.68 9.13
C ILE A 23 18.07 -25.80 8.79
N PRO A 24 18.91 -26.25 9.73
CA PRO A 24 19.79 -27.38 9.51
C PRO A 24 18.98 -28.63 9.17
N THR A 25 19.26 -29.28 8.04
CA THR A 25 18.51 -30.46 7.60
C THR A 25 18.53 -31.58 8.65
N THR A 26 19.63 -31.72 9.38
CA THR A 26 19.81 -32.69 10.47
C THR A 26 18.80 -32.57 11.60
N ASP A 27 18.20 -31.39 11.76
CA ASP A 27 17.22 -31.10 12.81
C ASP A 27 15.82 -31.56 12.40
N VAL A 28 15.61 -31.81 11.10
CA VAL A 28 14.32 -32.23 10.54
C VAL A 28 14.38 -33.70 10.12
N ILE A 29 15.45 -34.12 9.44
CA ILE A 29 15.58 -35.43 8.80
C ILE A 29 16.87 -36.11 9.27
N LYS A 30 16.75 -37.37 9.73
CA LYS A 30 17.89 -38.24 10.04
C LYS A 30 17.85 -39.49 9.16
N LYS A 31 19.01 -39.84 8.59
CA LYS A 31 19.20 -41.09 7.84
C LYS A 31 19.73 -42.16 8.80
N HIS A 32 19.07 -43.30 8.86
CA HIS A 32 19.54 -44.49 9.55
C HIS A 32 19.86 -45.58 8.54
N GLU A 33 21.05 -46.16 8.66
CA GLU A 33 21.48 -47.29 7.84
C GLU A 33 21.42 -48.54 8.72
N VAL A 34 20.35 -49.32 8.59
CA VAL A 34 20.15 -50.55 9.37
C VAL A 34 20.14 -51.72 8.40
N SER A 35 21.11 -52.62 8.53
CA SER A 35 21.15 -53.92 7.84
C SER A 35 20.90 -53.83 6.32
N ASN A 36 21.63 -52.96 5.63
CA ASN A 36 21.52 -52.72 4.17
C ASN A 36 20.19 -52.10 3.69
N ARG A 37 19.38 -51.55 4.59
CA ARG A 37 18.21 -50.74 4.24
C ARG A 37 18.37 -49.32 4.78
N ASN A 38 18.29 -48.36 3.86
CA ASN A 38 18.23 -46.94 4.20
C ASN A 38 16.84 -46.61 4.71
N SER A 39 16.74 -46.17 5.97
CA SER A 39 15.51 -45.67 6.58
C SER A 39 15.66 -44.20 6.93
N TRP A 40 14.59 -43.44 6.77
CA TRP A 40 14.56 -42.01 7.08
C TRP A 40 13.60 -41.76 8.24
N THR A 41 14.09 -41.06 9.25
CA THR A 41 13.29 -40.66 10.42
C THR A 41 13.20 -39.15 10.50
N CYS A 42 12.03 -38.67 10.92
CA CYS A 42 11.79 -37.26 11.19
C CYS A 42 12.16 -36.98 12.65
N SER A 43 13.04 -36.01 12.91
CA SER A 43 13.40 -35.62 14.28
C SER A 43 12.35 -34.74 14.96
N LEU A 44 11.32 -34.32 14.22
CA LEU A 44 10.29 -33.40 14.71
C LEU A 44 9.16 -34.09 15.48
N THR A 45 9.07 -35.41 15.42
CA THR A 45 8.07 -36.18 16.14
C THR A 45 8.73 -37.28 16.97
N GLY A 46 8.15 -37.60 18.14
CA GLY A 46 8.70 -38.62 19.04
C GLY A 46 8.65 -40.04 18.48
N ASP A 47 7.81 -40.28 17.47
CA ASP A 47 7.65 -41.58 16.80
C ASP A 47 8.52 -41.72 15.53
N GLY A 48 9.30 -40.69 15.18
CA GLY A 48 10.13 -40.67 13.98
C GLY A 48 9.34 -40.52 12.67
N SER A 49 8.02 -40.36 12.72
CA SER A 49 7.16 -40.24 11.54
C SER A 49 7.16 -38.82 10.97
N TYR A 50 7.04 -38.70 9.64
CA TYR A 50 6.88 -37.37 9.06
C TYR A 50 5.47 -36.84 9.25
N GLN A 51 5.36 -35.69 9.89
CA GLN A 51 4.11 -34.96 10.02
C GLN A 51 4.28 -33.53 9.52
N VAL A 52 3.43 -33.16 8.55
CA VAL A 52 3.36 -31.79 8.02
C VAL A 52 3.09 -30.77 9.13
N CYS A 53 2.29 -31.13 10.14
CA CYS A 53 2.00 -30.27 11.29
C CYS A 53 3.26 -29.92 12.10
N ALA A 54 4.10 -30.91 12.38
CA ALA A 54 5.34 -30.71 13.15
C ALA A 54 6.36 -29.86 12.37
N LEU A 55 6.51 -30.13 11.07
CA LEU A 55 7.34 -29.28 10.20
C LEU A 55 6.81 -27.85 10.14
N ARG A 56 5.49 -27.68 10.05
CA ARG A 56 4.86 -26.35 10.00
C ARG A 56 5.13 -25.54 11.26
N GLN A 57 5.06 -26.17 12.44
CA GLN A 57 5.37 -25.49 13.71
C GLN A 57 6.82 -24.98 13.75
N VAL A 58 7.79 -25.80 13.33
CA VAL A 58 9.20 -25.37 13.25
C VAL A 58 9.38 -24.24 12.25
N LEU A 59 8.71 -24.33 11.09
CA LEU A 59 8.73 -23.28 10.09
C LEU A 59 8.09 -21.97 10.58
N ASP A 60 7.04 -22.02 11.40
CA ASP A 60 6.38 -20.83 11.94
C ASP A 60 7.22 -20.18 13.06
N VAL A 61 7.97 -20.98 13.84
CA VAL A 61 8.92 -20.46 14.85
C VAL A 61 10.15 -19.83 14.18
N ASN A 62 10.71 -20.49 13.15
CA ASN A 62 11.91 -20.01 12.45
C ASN A 62 11.61 -18.90 11.43
N ASN A 63 10.44 -18.95 10.78
CA ASN A 63 9.89 -17.80 10.07
C ASN A 63 9.04 -16.99 11.04
N SER A 64 9.67 -16.46 12.10
CA SER A 64 9.18 -15.26 12.76
C SER A 64 9.25 -14.10 11.76
N ILE A 65 8.45 -14.17 10.69
CA ILE A 65 7.95 -13.01 10.00
C ILE A 65 7.37 -12.22 11.14
N ASP A 66 7.98 -11.07 11.41
CA ASP A 66 7.43 -10.17 12.37
C ASP A 66 6.07 -9.73 11.84
N GLU A 67 5.05 -10.50 12.20
CA GLU A 67 3.64 -10.19 12.07
C GLU A 67 3.29 -9.04 13.02
N ARG A 68 4.23 -8.11 13.30
CA ARG A 68 3.97 -6.69 13.58
C ARG A 68 2.73 -6.31 12.78
N LYS A 69 1.59 -6.36 13.49
CA LYS A 69 0.22 -6.43 12.95
C LYS A 69 0.15 -5.59 11.69
N LEU A 70 -0.12 -6.18 10.52
CA LEU A 70 -0.70 -5.36 9.47
C LEU A 70 -2.13 -5.07 9.91
N TRP A 71 -2.46 -3.80 10.06
CA TRP A 71 -3.76 -3.41 10.57
C TRP A 71 -4.78 -3.44 9.43
N TRP A 72 -5.70 -4.39 9.51
CA TRP A 72 -6.83 -4.45 8.61
C TRP A 72 -7.86 -3.39 8.99
N ILE A 73 -7.93 -2.33 8.19
CA ILE A 73 -8.93 -1.28 8.33
C ILE A 73 -10.12 -1.62 7.46
N LYS A 74 -11.35 -1.61 8.01
CA LYS A 74 -12.53 -1.83 7.16
C LYS A 74 -12.60 -0.80 6.04
N GLU A 75 -12.47 0.51 6.27
CA GLU A 75 -12.67 1.53 5.24
C GLU A 75 -11.79 1.33 3.99
N VAL A 76 -10.56 0.83 4.16
CA VAL A 76 -9.65 0.58 3.04
C VAL A 76 -10.12 -0.63 2.21
N PRO A 77 -10.15 -0.55 0.87
CA PRO A 77 -10.46 -1.69 0.01
C PRO A 77 -9.49 -2.86 0.22
N ILE A 78 -10.01 -4.08 0.26
CA ILE A 78 -9.22 -5.30 0.52
C ILE A 78 -7.99 -5.42 -0.40
N LYS A 79 -8.15 -5.07 -1.69
CA LYS A 79 -7.06 -5.09 -2.68
C LYS A 79 -5.87 -4.20 -2.30
N VAL A 80 -6.15 -3.06 -1.67
CA VAL A 80 -5.13 -2.12 -1.19
C VAL A 80 -4.41 -2.73 0.01
N THR A 81 -5.15 -3.29 0.97
CA THR A 81 -4.55 -3.94 2.14
C THR A 81 -3.70 -5.14 1.75
N CYS A 82 -4.15 -5.99 0.82
CA CYS A 82 -3.37 -7.11 0.29
C CYS A 82 -2.11 -6.64 -0.46
N PHE A 83 -2.17 -5.51 -1.15
CA PHE A 83 -0.98 -4.91 -1.75
C PHE A 83 0.02 -4.45 -0.69
N VAL A 84 -0.43 -3.69 0.31
CA VAL A 84 0.43 -3.20 1.39
C VAL A 84 1.06 -4.35 2.16
N TRP A 85 0.30 -5.42 2.43
CA TRP A 85 0.83 -6.65 3.02
C TRP A 85 1.99 -7.23 2.22
N ARG A 86 1.83 -7.37 0.89
CA ARG A 86 2.90 -7.87 0.02
C ARG A 86 4.09 -6.92 -0.02
N ALA A 87 3.85 -5.60 -0.03
CA ALA A 87 4.90 -4.59 0.00
C ALA A 87 5.72 -4.65 1.30
N LYS A 88 5.04 -4.81 2.45
CA LYS A 88 5.67 -5.02 3.76
C LYS A 88 6.62 -6.23 3.78
N LEU A 89 6.28 -7.29 3.04
CA LEU A 89 7.09 -8.50 2.92
C LEU A 89 8.17 -8.43 1.82
N GLY A 90 8.28 -7.32 1.08
CA GLY A 90 9.17 -7.23 -0.09
C GLY A 90 8.77 -8.14 -1.25
N ARG A 91 7.48 -8.50 -1.35
CA ARG A 91 6.93 -9.49 -2.30
C ARG A 91 6.08 -8.88 -3.40
N ILE A 92 6.41 -7.66 -3.83
CA ILE A 92 5.77 -7.01 -4.99
C ILE A 92 6.57 -7.27 -6.28
N PRO A 93 5.91 -7.33 -7.46
CA PRO A 93 6.55 -7.74 -8.70
C PRO A 93 7.34 -6.59 -9.35
N THR A 94 8.46 -6.20 -8.74
CA THR A 94 9.37 -5.19 -9.30
C THR A 94 10.29 -5.81 -10.36
N THR A 95 10.92 -4.99 -11.21
CA THR A 95 11.84 -5.53 -12.24
C THR A 95 13.00 -6.31 -11.63
N SER A 96 13.60 -5.85 -10.52
CA SER A 96 14.65 -6.61 -9.83
C SER A 96 14.14 -7.97 -9.33
N ALA A 97 12.95 -8.02 -8.72
CA ALA A 97 12.38 -9.27 -8.21
C ALA A 97 12.02 -10.27 -9.34
N LEU A 98 11.61 -9.75 -10.51
CA LEU A 98 11.35 -10.57 -11.69
C LEU A 98 12.66 -11.10 -12.31
N SER A 99 13.70 -10.26 -12.37
CA SER A 99 15.03 -10.65 -12.85
C SER A 99 15.62 -11.78 -12.00
N THR A 100 15.54 -11.69 -10.67
CA THR A 100 15.96 -12.76 -9.75
C THR A 100 15.21 -14.08 -9.97
N ARG A 101 14.00 -14.05 -10.55
CA ARG A 101 13.20 -15.24 -10.89
C ARG A 101 13.50 -15.77 -12.30
N GLY A 102 14.51 -15.23 -12.99
CA GLY A 102 14.91 -15.65 -14.33
C GLY A 102 14.03 -15.09 -15.45
N ILE A 103 13.22 -14.06 -15.19
CA ILE A 103 12.43 -13.40 -16.22
C ILE A 103 13.31 -12.37 -16.93
N SER A 104 13.53 -12.56 -18.23
CA SER A 104 14.28 -11.62 -19.06
C SER A 104 13.50 -10.31 -19.22
N LEU A 105 14.11 -9.20 -18.81
CA LEU A 105 13.56 -7.86 -18.91
C LEU A 105 14.52 -6.94 -19.67
N PRO A 106 14.03 -5.95 -20.43
CA PRO A 106 14.89 -5.02 -21.17
C PRO A 106 15.79 -4.17 -20.27
N SER A 107 15.32 -3.87 -19.05
CA SER A 107 16.04 -3.09 -18.06
C SER A 107 15.48 -3.36 -16.66
N THR A 108 16.36 -3.31 -15.66
CA THR A 108 16.00 -3.31 -14.24
C THR A 108 15.81 -1.90 -13.69
N SER A 109 16.12 -0.85 -14.45
CA SER A 109 16.02 0.53 -14.01
C SER A 109 14.58 0.93 -13.70
N CYS A 110 14.40 1.72 -12.64
CA CYS A 110 13.13 2.27 -12.22
C CYS A 110 12.49 3.07 -13.35
N CYS A 111 11.28 2.67 -13.76
CA CYS A 111 10.61 3.34 -14.86
C CYS A 111 10.29 4.81 -14.53
N GLN A 112 10.24 5.19 -13.24
CA GLN A 112 9.91 6.55 -12.84
C GLN A 112 11.08 7.52 -12.93
N CYS A 113 12.21 7.17 -12.31
CA CYS A 113 13.39 8.03 -12.24
C CYS A 113 14.46 7.70 -13.28
N GLY A 114 14.59 6.44 -13.70
CA GLY A 114 15.62 5.99 -14.64
C GLY A 114 17.06 5.86 -14.08
N HIS A 115 17.28 6.15 -12.79
CA HIS A 115 18.65 6.24 -12.23
C HIS A 115 19.09 5.01 -11.40
N ASN A 116 18.15 4.34 -10.73
CA ASN A 116 18.43 3.19 -9.87
C ASN A 116 17.59 1.99 -10.30
N ASP A 117 18.00 0.79 -9.91
CA ASP A 117 17.20 -0.41 -10.10
C ASP A 117 15.86 -0.37 -9.34
N GLU A 118 14.82 -0.93 -9.95
CA GLU A 118 13.49 -1.01 -9.36
C GLU A 118 13.39 -2.19 -8.40
N ASN A 119 13.67 -1.92 -7.12
CA ASN A 119 13.25 -2.76 -6.02
C ASN A 119 12.03 -2.16 -5.30
N ASP A 120 11.50 -2.91 -4.33
CA ASP A 120 10.31 -2.57 -3.57
C ASP A 120 10.47 -1.30 -2.72
N ILE A 121 11.65 -1.13 -2.12
CA ILE A 121 12.01 0.06 -1.33
C ILE A 121 12.15 1.28 -2.25
N HIS A 122 12.88 1.14 -3.35
CA HIS A 122 13.13 2.22 -4.28
C HIS A 122 11.82 2.73 -4.88
N VAL A 123 11.01 1.84 -5.45
CA VAL A 123 9.79 2.26 -6.17
C VAL A 123 8.76 2.92 -5.25
N LEU A 124 8.68 2.51 -3.98
CA LEU A 124 7.68 3.01 -3.03
C LEU A 124 8.18 4.14 -2.12
N VAL A 125 9.49 4.25 -1.90
CA VAL A 125 10.05 5.13 -0.86
C VAL A 125 11.20 5.99 -1.39
N GLN A 126 12.26 5.40 -1.93
CA GLN A 126 13.49 6.16 -2.22
C GLN A 126 13.49 6.88 -3.57
N CYS A 127 12.66 6.43 -4.52
CA CYS A 127 12.54 7.05 -5.83
C CYS A 127 12.20 8.54 -5.67
N PRO A 128 12.87 9.47 -6.38
CA PRO A 128 12.57 10.91 -6.29
C PRO A 128 11.08 11.23 -6.44
N PHE A 129 10.40 10.55 -7.37
CA PHE A 129 8.95 10.66 -7.54
C PHE A 129 8.16 10.24 -6.28
N ALA A 130 8.52 9.11 -5.67
CA ALA A 130 7.86 8.61 -4.47
C ALA A 130 8.12 9.53 -3.27
N LYS A 131 9.36 10.01 -3.11
CA LYS A 131 9.73 11.00 -2.09
C LYS A 131 8.91 12.28 -2.21
N THR A 132 8.72 12.80 -3.42
CA THR A 132 7.86 13.98 -3.64
C THR A 132 6.42 13.69 -3.22
N VAL A 133 5.81 12.58 -3.66
CA VAL A 133 4.42 12.24 -3.27
C VAL A 133 4.27 12.07 -1.76
N LEU A 134 5.21 11.38 -1.11
CA LEU A 134 5.23 11.23 0.35
C LEU A 134 5.35 12.58 1.04
N LYS A 135 6.27 13.44 0.60
CA LYS A 135 6.44 14.79 1.15
C LYS A 135 5.17 15.62 1.10
N GLU A 136 4.54 15.69 -0.07
CA GLU A 136 3.31 16.47 -0.26
C GLU A 136 2.14 15.94 0.60
N ILE A 137 1.98 14.63 0.69
CA ILE A 137 0.91 14.03 1.52
C ILE A 137 1.15 14.23 3.01
N PHE A 138 2.39 14.07 3.48
CA PHE A 138 2.72 14.28 4.89
C PHE A 138 2.58 15.75 5.27
N HIS A 139 2.98 16.66 4.36
CA HIS A 139 2.76 18.10 4.51
C HIS A 139 1.27 18.44 4.59
N TRP A 140 0.45 17.87 3.70
CA TRP A 140 -1.02 18.03 3.75
C TRP A 140 -1.64 17.50 5.05
N CYS A 141 -1.07 16.44 5.63
CA CYS A 141 -1.47 15.93 6.94
C CYS A 141 -0.94 16.77 8.12
N GLN A 142 -0.18 17.84 7.87
CA GLN A 142 0.51 18.65 8.88
C GLN A 142 1.50 17.85 9.75
N ILE A 143 2.17 16.88 9.12
CA ILE A 143 3.18 16.04 9.77
C ILE A 143 4.57 16.51 9.35
N VAL A 144 5.50 16.54 10.30
CA VAL A 144 6.92 16.73 10.00
C VAL A 144 7.42 15.55 9.14
N LEU A 145 7.98 15.88 7.98
CA LEU A 145 8.53 14.88 7.07
C LEU A 145 9.66 14.10 7.76
N VAL A 146 9.59 12.77 7.64
CA VAL A 146 10.68 11.86 7.99
C VAL A 146 11.24 11.26 6.70
N ASP A 147 12.55 11.21 6.57
CA ASP A 147 13.19 10.53 5.43
C ASP A 147 13.16 9.01 5.65
N PHE A 148 12.05 8.40 5.22
CA PHE A 148 11.83 6.96 5.32
C PHE A 148 12.86 6.19 4.48
N GLN A 149 13.43 5.13 5.05
CA GLN A 149 14.36 4.23 4.37
C GLN A 149 13.73 2.88 4.00
N SER A 150 12.55 2.58 4.51
CA SER A 150 11.85 1.32 4.25
C SER A 150 10.33 1.49 4.18
N VAL A 151 9.65 0.55 3.51
CA VAL A 151 8.19 0.47 3.51
C VAL A 151 7.65 0.30 4.93
N ASN A 152 8.37 -0.43 5.79
CA ASN A 152 7.98 -0.65 7.18
C ASN A 152 7.98 0.64 7.99
N GLU A 153 8.99 1.51 7.86
CA GLU A 153 9.00 2.80 8.57
C GLU A 153 7.80 3.68 8.17
N VAL A 154 7.42 3.69 6.89
CA VAL A 154 6.20 4.38 6.43
C VAL A 154 4.97 3.79 7.14
N LEU A 155 4.88 2.46 7.27
CA LEU A 155 3.74 1.76 7.87
C LEU A 155 3.68 1.84 9.39
N ASP A 156 4.83 1.95 10.07
CA ASP A 156 4.92 1.97 11.53
C ASP A 156 4.82 3.40 12.09
N TYR A 157 4.98 4.43 11.24
CA TYR A 157 4.92 5.84 11.64
C TYR A 157 3.68 6.25 12.47
N ALA A 158 2.49 5.68 12.21
CA ALA A 158 1.25 5.99 12.95
C ALA A 158 1.25 5.53 14.40
N SER A 159 2.10 4.58 14.79
CA SER A 159 2.23 4.19 16.19
C SER A 159 2.66 5.39 17.04
N ASN A 160 3.45 6.29 16.45
CA ASN A 160 4.02 7.46 17.10
C ASN A 160 3.11 8.71 17.04
N TRP A 161 2.02 8.69 16.27
CA TRP A 161 1.18 9.88 16.09
C TRP A 161 -0.12 9.84 16.91
N GLY A 162 -0.13 10.63 17.98
CA GLY A 162 -1.30 10.95 18.82
C GLY A 162 -1.89 9.75 19.56
N ASN A 163 -2.87 9.99 20.43
CA ASN A 163 -3.58 8.94 21.16
C ASN A 163 -5.01 8.70 20.66
N CYS A 164 -5.46 9.43 19.63
CA CYS A 164 -6.81 9.30 19.10
C CYS A 164 -6.94 8.14 18.10
N PRO A 165 -7.76 7.10 18.37
CA PRO A 165 -7.90 5.93 17.48
C PRO A 165 -8.43 6.29 16.09
N LYS A 166 -9.35 7.27 16.00
CA LYS A 166 -9.91 7.73 14.71
C LYS A 166 -8.85 8.39 13.83
N LYS A 167 -7.96 9.21 14.41
CA LYS A 167 -6.86 9.86 13.68
C LYS A 167 -5.85 8.83 13.18
N LYS A 168 -5.41 7.90 14.05
CA LYS A 168 -4.51 6.79 13.67
C LYS A 168 -5.06 6.00 12.48
N ARG A 169 -6.36 5.71 12.50
CA ARG A 169 -7.05 4.98 11.43
C ARG A 169 -7.07 5.74 10.11
N ARG A 170 -7.36 7.05 10.12
CA ARG A 170 -7.33 7.89 8.90
C ARG A 170 -5.94 7.97 8.33
N LEU A 171 -4.95 8.28 9.16
CA LEU A 171 -3.55 8.30 8.76
C LEU A 171 -3.10 6.98 8.14
N MET A 172 -3.52 5.86 8.71
CA MET A 172 -3.17 4.56 8.18
C MET A 172 -3.81 4.30 6.81
N ALA A 173 -5.08 4.69 6.62
CA ALA A 173 -5.70 4.66 5.30
C ALA A 173 -4.98 5.56 4.29
N ILE A 174 -4.58 6.77 4.70
CA ILE A 174 -3.80 7.69 3.84
C ILE A 174 -2.50 7.03 3.39
N ARG A 175 -1.71 6.49 4.32
CA ARG A 175 -0.44 5.83 3.99
C ARG A 175 -0.62 4.62 3.08
N TYR A 176 -1.66 3.82 3.31
CA TYR A 176 -2.00 2.68 2.45
C TYR A 176 -2.39 3.15 1.04
N GLY A 177 -3.17 4.23 0.98
CA GLY A 177 -3.53 4.92 -0.27
C GLY A 177 -2.32 5.49 -1.01
N THR A 178 -1.35 6.06 -0.28
CA THR A 178 -0.12 6.59 -0.86
C THR A 178 0.71 5.50 -1.52
N LEU A 179 1.05 4.43 -0.79
CA LEU A 179 1.83 3.31 -1.33
C LEU A 179 1.12 2.69 -2.55
N TRP A 180 -0.20 2.49 -2.46
CA TRP A 180 -0.99 1.96 -3.56
C TRP A 180 -1.03 2.87 -4.78
N SER A 181 -1.16 4.18 -4.59
CA SER A 181 -1.24 5.14 -5.70
C SER A 181 0.10 5.32 -6.40
N ILE A 182 1.21 5.29 -5.66
CA ILE A 182 2.56 5.24 -6.23
C ILE A 182 2.72 3.98 -7.09
N TRP A 183 2.36 2.81 -6.55
CA TRP A 183 2.42 1.55 -7.27
C TRP A 183 1.56 1.53 -8.53
N LYS A 184 0.32 2.04 -8.45
CA LYS A 184 -0.55 2.17 -9.62
C LYS A 184 0.05 3.10 -10.67
N THR A 185 0.58 4.26 -10.26
CA THR A 185 1.19 5.21 -11.18
C THR A 185 2.40 4.60 -11.90
N ARG A 186 3.19 3.79 -11.20
CA ARG A 186 4.25 2.98 -11.80
C ARG A 186 3.69 2.00 -12.83
N ASN A 187 2.66 1.24 -12.50
CA ASN A 187 2.06 0.28 -13.44
C ASN A 187 1.49 0.97 -14.69
N GLU A 188 0.85 2.13 -14.53
CA GLU A 188 0.37 2.93 -15.66
C GLU A 188 1.50 3.37 -16.58
N ARG A 189 2.67 3.71 -16.02
CA ARG A 189 3.85 4.04 -16.82
C ARG A 189 4.43 2.81 -17.54
N VAL A 190 4.45 1.64 -16.91
CA VAL A 190 5.00 0.41 -17.50
C VAL A 190 4.09 -0.16 -18.58
N PHE A 191 2.79 -0.27 -18.32
CA PHE A 191 1.87 -0.96 -19.23
C PHE A 191 1.21 -0.05 -20.27
N ASN A 192 1.06 1.25 -19.97
CA ASN A 192 0.35 2.19 -20.84
C ASN A 192 1.20 3.41 -21.24
N ASN A 193 2.48 3.46 -20.84
CA ASN A 193 3.38 4.61 -21.05
C ASN A 193 2.80 5.96 -20.57
N ARG A 194 1.93 5.94 -19.56
CA ARG A 194 1.29 7.15 -19.02
C ARG A 194 2.11 7.72 -17.86
N LYS A 195 2.60 8.94 -18.04
CA LYS A 195 3.28 9.71 -16.98
C LYS A 195 2.28 10.57 -16.22
N MET A 196 2.40 10.60 -14.90
CA MET A 196 1.62 11.48 -14.03
C MET A 196 2.57 12.28 -13.15
N CYS A 197 2.26 13.56 -12.93
CA CYS A 197 2.99 14.37 -11.96
C CYS A 197 2.59 14.02 -10.53
N ALA A 198 3.48 14.31 -9.58
CA ALA A 198 3.27 13.98 -8.16
C ALA A 198 2.00 14.65 -7.60
N THR A 199 1.72 15.90 -7.98
CA THR A 199 0.53 16.65 -7.53
C THR A 199 -0.78 15.94 -7.87
N LYS A 200 -0.94 15.44 -9.11
CA LYS A 200 -2.12 14.65 -9.50
C LYS A 200 -2.25 13.37 -8.68
N VAL A 201 -1.13 12.73 -8.33
CA VAL A 201 -1.15 11.52 -7.49
C VAL A 201 -1.58 11.85 -6.06
N VAL A 202 -1.13 12.99 -5.52
CA VAL A 202 -1.56 13.52 -4.21
C VAL A 202 -3.07 13.73 -4.18
N ASP A 203 -3.64 14.40 -5.20
CA ASP A 203 -5.09 14.60 -5.30
C ASP A 203 -5.86 13.27 -5.31
N ILE A 204 -5.36 12.28 -6.07
CA ILE A 204 -5.96 10.95 -6.13
C ILE A 204 -5.91 10.25 -4.77
N ILE A 205 -4.82 10.38 -4.02
CA ILE A 205 -4.69 9.80 -2.68
C ILE A 205 -5.72 10.41 -1.74
N ILE A 206 -5.82 11.75 -1.72
CA ILE A 206 -6.76 12.49 -0.88
C ILE A 206 -8.20 12.08 -1.21
N LEU A 207 -8.57 12.12 -2.49
CA LEU A 207 -9.90 11.74 -2.98
C LEU A 207 -10.24 10.29 -2.66
N SER A 208 -9.34 9.36 -2.99
CA SER A 208 -9.57 7.93 -2.78
C SER A 208 -9.77 7.63 -1.30
N THR A 209 -8.91 8.17 -0.45
CA THR A 209 -8.97 7.91 0.99
C THR A 209 -10.20 8.55 1.61
N PHE A 210 -10.59 9.76 1.19
CA PHE A 210 -11.87 10.38 1.57
C PHE A 210 -13.06 9.51 1.18
N LEU A 211 -13.13 9.04 -0.08
CA LEU A 211 -14.21 8.19 -0.57
C LEU A 211 -14.31 6.88 0.22
N TRP A 212 -13.18 6.28 0.61
CA TRP A 212 -13.17 5.07 1.45
C TRP A 212 -13.85 5.28 2.80
N PHE A 213 -13.71 6.47 3.40
CA PHE A 213 -14.41 6.81 4.63
C PHE A 213 -15.87 7.23 4.40
N LYS A 214 -16.19 7.83 3.25
CA LYS A 214 -17.55 8.28 2.90
C LYS A 214 -18.47 7.11 2.52
N ASP A 215 -18.06 6.28 1.55
CA ASP A 215 -18.93 5.24 0.95
C ASP A 215 -19.25 4.09 1.91
N ARG A 216 -18.43 3.88 2.95
CA ARG A 216 -18.73 2.88 4.00
C ARG A 216 -19.72 3.35 5.06
N ASN A 217 -20.18 4.60 4.98
CA ASN A 217 -21.37 5.09 5.69
C ASN A 217 -22.67 4.92 4.86
N GLY A 218 -22.60 4.35 3.65
CA GLY A 218 -23.78 4.00 2.86
C GLY A 218 -23.46 3.78 1.37
N LYS A 219 -23.57 2.52 0.93
CA LYS A 219 -23.46 1.97 -0.44
C LYS A 219 -22.08 2.04 -1.12
N MET A 220 -21.54 0.84 -1.39
CA MET A 220 -20.23 0.56 -1.98
C MET A 220 -20.22 0.80 -3.50
N MET A 221 -19.43 1.76 -3.98
CA MET A 221 -19.06 1.86 -5.40
C MET A 221 -17.83 0.97 -5.66
N SER A 222 -18.01 -0.11 -6.42
CA SER A 222 -16.91 -0.97 -6.83
C SER A 222 -16.04 -0.27 -7.86
N TYR A 223 -14.97 0.39 -7.43
CA TYR A 223 -13.98 0.90 -8.39
C TYR A 223 -13.12 -0.26 -8.91
N GLY A 224 -13.56 -0.84 -10.03
CA GLY A 224 -12.74 -1.66 -10.92
C GLY A 224 -11.60 -0.85 -11.56
N GLN A 225 -10.77 -1.50 -12.37
CA GLN A 225 -9.63 -0.86 -13.07
C GLN A 225 -10.01 0.44 -13.81
N ASN A 226 -11.27 0.60 -14.19
CA ASN A 226 -11.82 1.79 -14.87
C ASN A 226 -11.97 3.04 -13.98
N GLY A 227 -11.90 2.91 -12.65
CA GLY A 227 -12.04 4.04 -11.73
C GLY A 227 -10.94 5.09 -11.83
N PHE A 228 -9.75 4.68 -12.27
CA PHE A 228 -8.63 5.61 -12.49
C PHE A 228 -8.85 6.44 -13.76
N HIS A 229 -9.41 5.84 -14.81
CA HIS A 229 -9.74 6.52 -16.06
C HIS A 229 -10.86 7.55 -15.91
N ILE A 230 -11.91 7.25 -15.13
CA ILE A 230 -13.01 8.19 -14.87
C ILE A 230 -12.52 9.40 -14.06
N HIS A 231 -11.67 9.18 -13.05
CA HIS A 231 -11.04 10.29 -12.33
C HIS A 231 -10.02 11.07 -13.18
N LEU A 232 -9.32 10.41 -14.11
CA LEU A 232 -8.43 11.09 -15.07
C LEU A 232 -9.20 12.00 -16.03
N ALA A 233 -10.38 11.58 -16.50
CA ALA A 233 -11.23 12.37 -17.41
C ALA A 233 -11.94 13.53 -16.70
N ALA A 234 -12.38 13.32 -15.46
CA ALA A 234 -12.99 14.37 -14.62
C ALA A 234 -11.99 15.45 -14.18
N CYS A 235 -10.68 15.22 -14.31
CA CYS A 235 -9.64 16.12 -13.83
C CYS A 235 -9.25 17.22 -14.85
N ASN A 236 -9.87 17.27 -16.02
CA ASN A 236 -9.56 18.28 -17.04
C ASN A 236 -10.39 19.55 -16.94
N GLU A 237 -11.59 19.56 -16.34
CA GLU A 237 -12.39 20.77 -16.17
C GLU A 237 -13.28 20.66 -14.92
N GLY A 238 -13.13 21.57 -13.94
CA GLY A 238 -14.22 21.90 -12.99
C GLY A 238 -14.16 21.46 -11.51
N PHE A 239 -13.15 20.77 -11.00
CA PHE A 239 -13.14 20.27 -9.60
C PHE A 239 -12.43 21.16 -8.56
N LYS A 240 -12.74 22.46 -8.47
CA LYS A 240 -12.10 23.34 -7.46
C LYS A 240 -12.92 23.53 -6.17
N ALA A 241 -14.24 23.74 -6.26
CA ALA A 241 -15.06 24.13 -5.10
C ALA A 241 -15.47 22.96 -4.18
N LEU A 242 -15.95 21.86 -4.75
CA LEU A 242 -16.29 20.63 -4.00
C LEU A 242 -15.03 19.96 -3.38
N HIS A 243 -13.87 20.19 -4.00
CA HIS A 243 -12.59 19.67 -3.54
C HIS A 243 -12.10 20.40 -2.29
N LEU A 244 -12.23 21.74 -2.25
CA LEU A 244 -11.96 22.52 -1.04
C LEU A 244 -12.85 22.08 0.12
N ILE A 245 -14.15 21.89 -0.11
CA ILE A 245 -15.09 21.51 0.96
C ILE A 245 -14.79 20.10 1.49
N ALA A 246 -14.49 19.13 0.62
CA ALA A 246 -14.13 17.77 1.04
C ALA A 246 -12.78 17.72 1.77
N ILE A 247 -11.80 18.52 1.33
CA ILE A 247 -10.50 18.69 1.99
C ILE A 247 -10.69 19.37 3.35
N LEU A 248 -11.49 20.44 3.45
CA LEU A 248 -11.74 21.17 4.69
C LEU A 248 -12.53 20.32 5.72
N HIS A 249 -13.47 19.49 5.27
CA HIS A 249 -14.16 18.52 6.15
C HIS A 249 -13.26 17.37 6.61
N PHE A 250 -12.26 17.00 5.81
CA PHE A 250 -11.27 15.99 6.19
C PHE A 250 -10.17 16.57 7.10
N LEU A 251 -9.82 17.85 6.91
CA LEU A 251 -8.91 18.64 7.75
C LEU A 251 -9.50 18.96 9.13
N SER A 252 -10.81 19.27 9.23
CA SER A 252 -11.50 19.43 10.53
C SER A 252 -11.38 18.20 11.43
N CYS A 253 -11.09 17.07 10.80
CA CYS A 253 -10.97 15.76 11.40
C CYS A 253 -9.52 15.43 11.83
N LEU A 254 -8.49 16.16 11.38
CA LEU A 254 -7.08 15.86 11.68
C LEU A 254 -6.49 16.67 12.86
N GLU A 255 -6.89 17.92 13.17
CA GLU A 255 -6.62 18.54 14.49
C GLU A 255 -7.36 19.88 14.73
N LYS A 256 -7.87 20.09 15.96
CA LYS A 256 -8.07 21.35 16.73
C LYS A 256 -8.50 22.69 16.06
N PHE A 257 -8.96 22.75 14.82
CA PHE A 257 -9.43 23.99 14.20
C PHE A 257 -10.94 23.98 13.96
N SER A 258 -11.75 24.11 15.01
CA SER A 258 -13.18 24.37 14.79
C SER A 258 -13.45 25.83 14.40
N VAL A 259 -12.55 26.78 14.72
CA VAL A 259 -12.88 28.22 14.62
C VAL A 259 -12.30 28.90 13.37
N ILE A 260 -11.10 28.54 12.91
CA ILE A 260 -10.47 29.23 11.76
C ILE A 260 -11.08 28.77 10.42
N ILE A 261 -11.44 27.49 10.31
CA ILE A 261 -12.03 26.93 9.09
C ILE A 261 -13.44 27.49 8.84
N GLU A 262 -14.24 27.74 9.88
CA GLU A 262 -15.56 28.39 9.72
C GLU A 262 -15.44 29.81 9.17
N ILE A 263 -14.46 30.60 9.66
CA ILE A 263 -14.27 31.99 9.24
C ILE A 263 -13.79 32.07 7.78
N GLU A 264 -12.83 31.24 7.37
CA GLU A 264 -12.35 31.23 5.98
C GLU A 264 -13.37 30.66 4.99
N LEU A 265 -14.16 29.65 5.40
CA LEU A 265 -15.28 29.14 4.58
C LEU A 265 -16.38 30.18 4.43
N TYR A 266 -16.75 30.89 5.50
CA TYR A 266 -17.75 31.96 5.42
C TYR A 266 -17.27 33.09 4.52
N SER A 267 -16.00 33.50 4.63
CA SER A 267 -15.42 34.55 3.79
C SER A 267 -15.36 34.13 2.31
N TYR A 268 -14.95 32.90 2.00
CA TYR A 268 -14.91 32.39 0.63
C TYR A 268 -16.30 32.24 0.00
N VAL A 269 -17.28 31.75 0.76
CA VAL A 269 -18.69 31.63 0.32
C VAL A 269 -19.32 33.02 0.12
N LEU A 270 -19.00 34.01 0.96
CA LEU A 270 -19.47 35.38 0.77
C LEU A 270 -18.86 36.04 -0.48
N HIS A 271 -17.57 35.83 -0.75
CA HIS A 271 -16.91 36.39 -1.94
C HIS A 271 -17.37 35.75 -3.26
N THR A 272 -17.70 34.45 -3.25
CA THR A 272 -18.23 33.75 -4.43
C THR A 272 -19.70 34.16 -4.71
N ASN A 273 -20.52 34.33 -3.67
CA ASN A 273 -21.89 34.82 -3.85
C ASN A 273 -21.97 36.29 -4.30
N GLN A 274 -21.02 37.15 -3.88
CA GLN A 274 -20.95 38.54 -4.36
C GLN A 274 -20.49 38.65 -5.82
N SER A 275 -19.62 37.74 -6.28
CA SER A 275 -19.19 37.72 -7.68
C SER A 275 -20.31 37.23 -8.61
N ASP A 276 -21.08 36.22 -8.22
CA ASP A 276 -22.23 35.74 -9.01
C ASP A 276 -23.40 36.73 -9.06
N GLN A 277 -23.69 37.47 -7.97
CA GLN A 277 -24.67 38.56 -8.01
C GLN A 277 -24.23 39.72 -8.91
N SER A 278 -22.93 40.03 -8.95
CA SER A 278 -22.38 41.09 -9.82
C SER A 278 -22.44 40.74 -11.31
N ILE A 279 -22.37 39.45 -11.66
CA ILE A 279 -22.48 38.94 -13.04
C ILE A 279 -23.95 38.87 -13.48
N SER A 280 -24.86 38.51 -12.58
CA SER A 280 -26.31 38.50 -12.84
C SER A 280 -26.89 39.91 -13.02
N LEU A 281 -26.38 40.92 -12.31
CA LEU A 281 -26.84 42.30 -12.47
C LEU A 281 -26.36 42.93 -13.80
N ARG A 282 -25.12 42.62 -14.23
CA ARG A 282 -24.58 43.14 -15.50
C ARG A 282 -25.24 42.56 -16.75
N THR A 283 -25.78 41.35 -16.68
CA THR A 283 -26.47 40.69 -17.82
C THR A 283 -27.92 41.10 -17.96
N ALA A 284 -28.57 41.58 -16.89
CA ALA A 284 -29.91 42.16 -16.95
C ALA A 284 -29.93 43.52 -17.66
N ASP A 285 -28.87 44.32 -17.50
CA ASP A 285 -28.78 45.68 -18.08
C ASP A 285 -28.40 45.69 -19.58
N THR A 286 -28.00 44.55 -20.17
CA THR A 286 -27.60 44.48 -21.59
C THR A 286 -28.67 43.91 -22.53
N ILE A 287 -29.84 43.50 -22.02
CA ILE A 287 -30.92 42.89 -22.83
C ILE A 287 -32.11 43.87 -23.02
N GLY A 288 -32.05 45.07 -22.46
CA GLY A 288 -33.06 46.12 -22.64
C GLY A 288 -32.51 47.40 -23.28
N ALA A 289 -32.14 47.35 -24.55
CA ALA A 289 -31.97 48.51 -25.43
C ALA A 289 -32.16 48.11 -26.90
#